data_AF-A0A4Q3VJ37-F1
#
_entry.id   AF-A0A4Q3VJ37-F1
#
_cell.length_a   1.000
_cell.length_b   1.000
_cell.length_c   1.000
_cell.angle_alpha   90.00
_cell.angle_beta   90.00
_cell.angle_gamma   90.00
#
_symmetry.space_group_name_H-M   'P 1'
#
loop_
_entity.id
_entity.type
_entity.pdbx_description
1 polymer ?
#
loop_
_entity_poly.entity_id
_entity_poly.type
_entity_poly.pdbx_seq_one_letter_code
_entity_poly.pdbx_strand_id
1 'polypeptide(L)'
;MTNEAATLIAEQAMGSAPIIVTGSGPRVRIYCAYDEDATDGSKAKENALTFDATSGDWAVSLPCPAEDLSWVTSSLADKGSRVTARDMSLGIKLSQCDGEADDSTTVATKSSTISVDWEAFLNR
;
A
#
# COMPACT_ATOMS: atom_id res chain seq x y z
N MET A 1 8.38 20.06 -2.63
CA MET A 1 7.49 18.93 -2.29
C MET A 1 7.80 18.30 -0.92
N THR A 2 8.73 18.87 -0.13
CA THR A 2 9.26 18.23 1.08
C THR A 2 8.36 18.34 2.30
N ASN A 3 7.52 19.36 2.39
CA ASN A 3 6.77 19.64 3.62
C ASN A 3 5.60 18.67 3.84
N GLU A 4 4.81 18.35 2.82
CA GLU A 4 3.64 17.45 2.95
C GLU A 4 4.07 16.02 3.30
N ALA A 5 5.08 15.50 2.59
CA ALA A 5 5.62 14.18 2.87
C ALA A 5 6.25 14.12 4.27
N ALA A 6 6.94 15.17 4.71
CA ALA A 6 7.52 15.23 6.05
C ALA A 6 6.44 15.25 7.15
N THR A 7 5.34 15.99 6.96
CA THR A 7 4.21 15.99 7.89
C THR A 7 3.62 14.59 8.03
N LEU A 8 3.37 13.89 6.91
CA LEU A 8 2.82 12.53 6.94
C LEU A 8 3.76 11.49 7.57
N ILE A 9 5.08 11.68 7.46
CA ILE A 9 6.07 10.87 8.18
C ILE A 9 5.99 11.16 9.69
N ALA A 10 5.90 12.44 10.08
CA ALA A 10 5.81 12.83 11.48
C ALA A 10 4.53 12.30 12.16
N GLU A 11 3.43 12.18 11.41
CA GLU A 11 2.16 11.58 11.87
C GLU A 11 2.16 10.05 11.87
N GLN A 12 3.29 9.42 11.54
CA GLN A 12 3.45 7.97 11.49
C GLN A 12 2.49 7.25 10.51
N ALA A 13 1.91 7.97 9.54
CA ALA A 13 0.97 7.41 8.57
C ALA A 13 1.57 6.24 7.76
N MET A 14 2.90 6.25 7.61
CA MET A 14 3.66 5.28 6.82
C MET A 14 4.05 4.01 7.58
N GLY A 15 3.64 3.87 8.85
CA GLY A 15 3.90 2.67 9.65
C GLY A 15 2.95 1.53 9.29
N SER A 16 1.66 1.85 9.13
CA SER A 16 0.62 0.87 8.80
C SER A 16 0.35 0.76 7.29
N ALA A 17 0.57 1.82 6.53
CA ALA A 17 0.35 1.84 5.08
C ALA A 17 1.62 2.33 4.38
N PRO A 18 2.13 1.69 3.31
CA PRO A 18 3.38 2.11 2.70
C PRO A 18 3.19 3.25 1.70
N ILE A 19 4.26 3.99 1.45
CA ILE A 19 4.41 4.78 0.22
C ILE A 19 4.54 3.81 -0.95
N ILE A 20 3.86 4.08 -2.04
CA ILE A 20 3.94 3.27 -3.25
C ILE A 20 4.62 4.07 -4.35
N VAL A 21 5.67 3.51 -4.93
CA VAL A 21 6.28 4.04 -6.16
C VAL A 21 5.95 3.09 -7.30
N THR A 22 5.36 3.62 -8.36
CA THR A 22 5.10 2.93 -9.61
C THR A 22 5.89 3.59 -10.72
N GLY A 23 6.39 2.79 -11.66
CA GLY A 23 7.09 3.25 -12.86
C GLY A 23 7.10 2.14 -13.90
N SER A 24 8.02 2.20 -14.86
CA SER A 24 8.19 1.18 -15.91
C SER A 24 8.83 -0.14 -15.42
N GLY A 25 8.76 -0.42 -14.12
CA GLY A 25 9.39 -1.57 -13.47
C GLY A 25 8.60 -2.06 -12.26
N PRO A 26 9.24 -2.88 -11.40
CA PRO A 26 8.59 -3.41 -10.20
C PRO A 26 8.07 -2.28 -9.30
N ARG A 27 6.87 -2.48 -8.74
CA ARG A 27 6.28 -1.55 -7.77
C ARG A 27 7.07 -1.61 -6.46
N VAL A 28 7.54 -0.46 -5.99
CA VAL A 28 8.26 -0.35 -4.71
C VAL A 28 7.28 0.06 -3.63
N ARG A 29 7.35 -0.61 -2.47
CA ARG A 29 6.61 -0.25 -1.27
C ARG A 29 7.61 0.16 -0.20
N ILE A 30 7.48 1.37 0.30
CA ILE A 30 8.38 1.94 1.30
C ILE A 30 7.58 2.10 2.59
N TYR A 31 8.04 1.45 3.64
CA TYR A 31 7.52 1.59 5.01
C TYR A 31 8.50 2.39 5.84
N CYS A 32 7.98 3.06 6.87
CA CYS A 32 8.80 3.74 7.85
C CYS A 32 8.76 2.97 9.17
N ALA A 33 9.93 2.75 9.77
CA ALA A 33 10.05 2.32 11.15
C ALA A 33 9.98 3.56 12.07
N TYR A 34 9.36 3.40 13.23
CA TYR A 34 9.21 4.46 14.23
C TYR A 34 9.65 3.97 15.60
N ASP A 35 9.91 4.91 16.50
CA ASP A 35 10.23 4.65 17.90
C ASP A 35 11.37 3.61 18.08
N GLU A 36 11.14 2.57 18.88
CA GLU A 36 12.12 1.53 19.19
C GLU A 36 12.55 0.75 17.94
N ASP A 37 11.61 0.48 17.03
CA ASP A 37 11.88 -0.23 15.77
C ASP A 37 12.84 0.56 14.86
N ALA A 38 12.80 1.90 14.93
CA ALA A 38 13.73 2.76 14.20
C ALA A 38 15.15 2.72 14.80
N THR A 39 15.26 2.60 16.12
CA THR A 39 16.56 2.54 16.81
C THR A 39 17.22 1.16 16.73
N ASP A 40 16.44 0.08 16.76
CA ASP A 40 16.93 -1.30 16.68
C ASP A 40 17.42 -1.64 15.26
N GLY A 41 16.76 -1.11 14.23
CA GLY A 41 17.19 -1.23 12.84
C GLY A 41 17.08 -2.65 12.25
N SER A 42 16.71 -3.67 13.02
CA SER A 42 16.62 -5.06 12.55
C SER A 42 15.61 -5.24 11.41
N LYS A 43 14.57 -4.39 11.38
CA LYS A 43 13.54 -4.39 10.33
C LYS A 43 13.86 -3.49 9.14
N ALA A 44 14.92 -2.67 9.22
CA ALA A 44 15.29 -1.75 8.15
C ALA A 44 15.83 -2.50 6.92
N LYS A 45 15.33 -2.12 5.75
CA LYS A 45 15.74 -2.68 4.45
C LYS A 45 16.07 -1.54 3.48
N GLU A 46 17.15 -0.84 3.79
CA GLU A 46 17.58 0.38 3.09
C GLU A 46 18.62 0.13 1.98
N ASN A 47 18.77 -1.13 1.55
CA ASN A 47 19.66 -1.46 0.45
C ASN A 47 19.22 -0.76 -0.84
N ALA A 48 20.19 -0.36 -1.66
CA ALA A 48 19.92 0.23 -2.96
C ALA A 48 19.10 -0.74 -3.84
N LEU A 49 18.11 -0.19 -4.55
CA LEU A 49 17.36 -0.95 -5.54
C LEU A 49 18.27 -1.30 -6.72
N THR A 50 18.17 -2.52 -7.22
CA THR A 50 18.94 -3.00 -8.38
C THR A 50 18.41 -2.49 -9.71
N PHE A 51 17.32 -1.71 -9.69
CA PHE A 51 16.65 -1.13 -10.85
C PHE A 51 16.22 0.32 -10.55
N ASP A 52 15.97 1.09 -11.61
CA ASP A 52 15.43 2.45 -11.49
C ASP A 52 13.90 2.40 -11.31
N ALA A 53 13.44 2.65 -10.09
CA ALA A 53 12.02 2.68 -9.74
C ALA A 53 11.28 3.91 -10.33
N THR A 54 12.00 4.91 -10.81
CA THR A 54 11.46 6.16 -11.37
C THR A 54 11.62 6.25 -12.88
N SER A 55 11.97 5.16 -13.56
CA SER A 55 12.05 5.14 -15.01
C SER A 55 10.66 5.17 -15.66
N GLY A 56 10.53 5.97 -16.74
CA GLY A 56 9.31 6.08 -17.53
C GLY A 56 8.20 6.95 -16.90
N ASP A 57 6.97 6.47 -16.97
CA ASP A 57 5.79 7.16 -16.42
C ASP A 57 5.64 6.85 -14.94
N TRP A 58 6.56 7.39 -14.14
CA TRP A 58 6.57 7.15 -12.70
C TRP A 58 5.55 8.02 -11.96
N ALA A 59 4.98 7.43 -10.90
CA ALA A 59 4.09 8.08 -9.96
C ALA A 59 4.36 7.60 -8.53
N VAL A 60 4.11 8.47 -7.57
CA VAL A 60 4.27 8.20 -6.14
C VAL A 60 2.94 8.41 -5.43
N SER A 61 2.52 7.44 -4.63
CA SER A 61 1.30 7.52 -3.83
C SER A 61 1.63 7.49 -2.34
N LEU A 62 1.27 8.58 -1.65
CA LEU A 62 1.50 8.78 -0.22
C LEU A 62 0.25 8.36 0.58
N PRO A 63 0.40 7.54 1.62
CA PRO A 63 -0.69 7.28 2.56
C PRO A 63 -0.97 8.53 3.39
N CYS A 64 -2.24 8.86 3.54
CA CYS A 64 -2.72 10.05 4.22
C CYS A 64 -3.92 9.68 5.11
N PRO A 65 -4.02 10.24 6.33
CA PRO A 65 -5.25 10.21 7.10
C PRO A 65 -6.42 10.83 6.31
N ALA A 66 -7.64 10.33 6.55
CA ALA A 66 -8.83 10.79 5.84
C ALA A 66 -9.12 12.29 6.06
N GLU A 67 -8.79 12.81 7.25
CA GLU A 67 -8.96 14.21 7.62
C GLU A 67 -8.06 15.15 6.82
N ASP A 68 -6.86 14.69 6.48
CA ASP A 68 -5.84 15.49 5.80
C ASP A 68 -5.87 15.38 4.27
N LEU A 69 -6.60 14.39 3.75
CA LEU A 69 -6.60 14.06 2.32
C LEU A 69 -6.95 15.27 1.43
N SER A 70 -7.92 16.08 1.85
CA SER A 70 -8.39 17.24 1.07
C SER A 70 -7.33 18.33 0.88
N TRP A 71 -6.62 18.69 1.96
CA TRP A 71 -5.60 19.74 1.90
C TRP A 71 -4.29 19.21 1.30
N VAL A 72 -3.89 17.97 1.63
CA VAL A 72 -2.68 17.35 1.07
C VAL A 72 -2.81 17.19 -0.44
N THR A 73 -3.95 16.70 -0.92
CA THR A 73 -4.18 16.53 -2.38
C THR A 73 -4.16 17.87 -3.10
N SER A 74 -4.73 18.92 -2.49
CA SER A 74 -4.71 20.28 -3.07
C SER A 74 -3.28 20.84 -3.13
N SER A 75 -2.52 20.73 -2.04
CA SER A 75 -1.12 21.20 -2.00
C SER A 75 -0.21 20.40 -2.95
N LEU A 76 -0.50 19.11 -3.15
CA LEU A 76 0.23 18.28 -4.11
C LEU A 76 -0.11 18.64 -5.55
N ALA A 77 -1.39 18.90 -5.86
CA ALA A 77 -1.83 19.29 -7.19
C ALA A 77 -1.13 20.58 -7.69
N ASP A 78 -0.87 21.53 -6.79
CA ASP A 78 -0.14 22.76 -7.11
C ASP A 78 1.33 22.50 -7.51
N LYS A 79 1.90 21.36 -7.07
CA LYS A 79 3.32 21.04 -7.26
C LYS A 79 3.57 20.04 -8.39
N GLY A 80 2.56 19.25 -8.77
CA GLY A 80 2.60 18.36 -9.92
C GLY A 80 1.60 17.21 -9.85
N SER A 81 1.43 16.52 -10.97
CA SER A 81 0.46 15.43 -11.12
C SER A 81 1.00 14.03 -10.78
N ARG A 82 2.32 13.86 -10.65
CA ARG A 82 2.96 12.56 -10.44
C ARG A 82 2.89 12.07 -8.98
N VAL A 83 2.68 12.96 -8.03
CA VAL A 83 2.61 12.62 -6.60
C VAL A 83 1.18 12.78 -6.13
N THR A 84 0.57 11.71 -5.63
CA THR A 84 -0.83 11.69 -5.19
C THR A 84 -0.92 11.25 -3.73
N ALA A 85 -1.95 11.71 -3.03
CA ALA A 85 -2.31 11.23 -1.71
C ALA A 85 -3.44 10.20 -1.81
N ARG A 86 -3.42 9.19 -0.95
CA ARG A 86 -4.47 8.19 -0.82
C ARG A 86 -4.83 7.99 0.63
N ASP A 87 -6.07 7.63 0.89
CA ASP A 87 -6.49 7.23 2.24
C ASP A 87 -5.68 6.01 2.71
N MET A 88 -5.14 6.08 3.92
CA MET A 88 -4.33 5.01 4.50
C MET A 88 -5.15 3.74 4.82
N SER A 89 -6.46 3.88 5.09
CA SER A 89 -7.41 2.80 5.36
C SER A 89 -7.85 2.09 4.08
N LEU A 90 -7.79 2.79 2.94
CA LEU A 90 -7.92 2.15 1.64
C LEU A 90 -6.66 1.33 1.38
N GLY A 91 -6.72 0.06 1.79
CA GLY A 91 -5.69 -0.93 1.50
C GLY A 91 -5.30 -0.93 0.02
N ILE A 92 -4.07 -1.35 -0.26
CA ILE A 92 -3.55 -1.37 -1.63
C ILE A 92 -4.24 -2.52 -2.37
N LYS A 93 -5.26 -2.21 -3.16
CA LYS A 93 -5.78 -3.19 -4.11
C LYS A 93 -4.64 -3.53 -5.08
N LEU A 94 -4.12 -4.75 -4.97
CA LEU A 94 -3.43 -5.39 -6.09
C LEU A 94 -4.48 -5.51 -7.20
N SER A 95 -4.45 -4.61 -8.17
CA SER A 95 -4.93 -4.96 -9.50
C SER A 95 -4.06 -6.14 -9.96
N GLN A 96 -4.63 -7.34 -9.87
CA GLN A 96 -4.07 -8.55 -10.46
C GLN A 96 -3.91 -8.30 -11.96
N CYS A 97 -2.68 -8.23 -12.44
CA CYS A 97 -2.33 -8.73 -13.75
C CYS A 97 -1.47 -9.97 -13.53
N ASP A 98 -2.01 -11.10 -13.98
CA ASP A 98 -1.42 -12.42 -14.19
C ASP A 98 -1.39 -13.44 -13.04
N GLY A 99 -2.29 -14.45 -13.17
CA GLY A 99 -1.98 -15.88 -12.96
C GLY A 99 -2.15 -16.47 -11.56
N GLU A 100 -3.07 -17.43 -11.42
CA GLU A 100 -3.31 -18.29 -10.25
C GLU A 100 -2.07 -18.97 -9.66
N ALA A 101 -1.95 -18.94 -8.32
CA ALA A 101 -1.85 -20.13 -7.48
C ALA A 101 -2.14 -19.78 -6.00
N ASP A 102 -3.12 -20.51 -5.48
CA ASP A 102 -3.63 -20.67 -4.11
C ASP A 102 -2.55 -20.76 -3.01
N ASP A 103 -2.71 -20.01 -1.91
CA ASP A 103 -2.62 -20.55 -0.52
C ASP A 103 -2.93 -19.47 0.54
N SER A 104 -3.86 -19.83 1.42
CA SER A 104 -4.09 -19.37 2.79
C SER A 104 -4.71 -18.00 3.10
N THR A 105 -6.02 -18.08 3.37
CA THR A 105 -6.66 -17.70 4.64
C THR A 105 -6.56 -16.24 5.12
N THR A 106 -7.59 -15.44 4.82
CA THR A 106 -8.17 -14.54 5.84
C THR A 106 -9.70 -14.50 5.74
N VAL A 107 -10.31 -14.78 6.87
CA VAL A 107 -11.74 -14.79 7.16
C VAL A 107 -12.34 -13.40 7.06
N ALA A 108 -13.30 -13.21 6.16
CA ALA A 108 -14.18 -12.04 6.16
C ALA A 108 -15.63 -12.53 6.08
N THR A 109 -16.29 -12.50 7.23
CA THR A 109 -17.73 -12.63 7.41
C THR A 109 -18.49 -11.72 6.44
N LYS A 110 -19.05 -12.31 5.39
CA LYS A 110 -20.28 -11.85 4.76
C LYS A 110 -21.21 -13.03 4.62
N SER A 111 -22.33 -12.92 5.32
CA SER A 111 -23.46 -13.84 5.25
C SER A 111 -23.85 -14.09 3.80
N SER A 112 -23.61 -15.31 3.34
CA SER A 112 -24.18 -15.87 2.13
C SER A 112 -24.46 -17.31 2.49
N THR A 113 -25.74 -17.69 2.49
CA THR A 113 -26.17 -19.06 2.79
C THR A 113 -25.48 -20.03 1.84
N ILE A 114 -24.43 -20.69 2.32
CA ILE A 114 -23.80 -21.82 1.64
C ILE A 114 -24.68 -23.02 1.95
N SER A 115 -25.53 -23.39 1.00
CA SER A 115 -26.20 -24.70 1.04
C SER A 115 -25.16 -25.76 0.67
N VAL A 116 -24.81 -26.61 1.62
CA VAL A 116 -23.98 -27.79 1.37
C VAL A 116 -24.91 -28.94 1.01
N ASP A 117 -24.80 -29.46 -0.20
CA ASP A 117 -25.60 -30.59 -0.68
C ASP A 117 -24.98 -31.91 -0.19
N TRP A 118 -25.62 -32.52 0.81
CA TRP A 118 -25.11 -33.71 1.48
C TRP A 118 -25.31 -35.01 0.68
N GLU A 119 -26.18 -35.03 -0.33
CA GLU A 119 -26.43 -36.23 -1.12
C GLU A 119 -25.34 -36.48 -2.17
N ALA A 120 -24.66 -35.43 -2.63
CA ALA A 120 -23.53 -35.57 -3.56
C ALA A 120 -22.26 -36.15 -2.89
N PHE A 121 -22.08 -35.98 -1.59
CA PHE A 121 -20.86 -36.41 -0.87
C PHE A 121 -20.84 -37.91 -0.53
N LEU A 122 -22.00 -38.53 -0.32
CA LEU A 122 -22.10 -39.92 0.16
C LEU A 122 -22.16 -40.98 -0.94
N ASN A 123 -22.28 -40.59 -2.22
CA ASN A 123 -22.56 -41.54 -3.31
C ASN A 123 -21.37 -41.78 -4.26
N ARG A 124 -20.14 -41.83 -3.72
CA ARG A 124 -18.95 -42.37 -4.41
C ARG A 124 -18.63 -43.76 -3.90
#